data_AF-X1IF51-F1
#
_entry.id   AF-X1IF51-F1
#
_cell.length_a   1.000
_cell.length_b   1.000
_cell.length_c   1.000
_cell.angle_alpha   90.00
_cell.angle_beta   90.00
_cell.angle_gamma   90.00
#
_symmetry.space_group_name_H-M   'P 1'
#
loop_
_entity.id
_entity.type
_entity.pdbx_description
1 polymer ?
#
loop_
_entity_poly.entity_id
_entity_poly.type
_entity_poly.pdbx_seq_one_letter_code
_entity_poly.pdbx_strand_id
1 'polypeptide(L)'
;MIKKWKKKNIAITVLIVALLGSGIANIMLVFLGDAELPPSRSTAYIRATSAGPATLEIVDSWDSASNDVLEQVVETLFGWDLTDLDLPRINILAEDFFWETTTILHIKLREDVLFHDGTDFDADAAKWNLDRLQYLINATGTNTGTVAHTQSLWMFPDGVTPIMASIVSDGLYNITITLSGAYAPFLSTLTYINAGMISPTAIHWASVVNPIPNPIDCMVALAVAISPLSGTATAGTEALYDA
;
A
#
# COMPACT_ATOMS: atom_id res chain seq x y z
N MET A 1 45.89 -4.83 -67.65
CA MET A 1 45.34 -3.46 -67.80
C MET A 1 44.75 -3.01 -66.48
N ILE A 2 45.44 -2.13 -65.76
CA ILE A 2 45.00 -1.64 -64.44
C ILE A 2 43.89 -0.60 -64.67
N LYS A 3 42.67 -0.94 -64.28
CA LYS A 3 41.48 -0.08 -64.42
C LYS A 3 41.72 1.20 -63.64
N LYS A 4 42.00 2.32 -64.32
CA LYS A 4 42.15 3.65 -63.69
C LYS A 4 40.82 4.05 -63.06
N TRP A 5 40.66 3.84 -61.77
CA TRP A 5 39.52 4.35 -61.03
C TRP A 5 39.59 5.88 -60.99
N LYS A 6 38.50 6.55 -61.39
CA LYS A 6 38.40 8.02 -61.31
C LYS A 6 38.63 8.44 -59.86
N LYS A 7 39.44 9.49 -59.63
CA LYS A 7 39.79 9.99 -58.27
C LYS A 7 38.58 10.18 -57.35
N LYS A 8 37.43 10.57 -57.92
CA LYS A 8 36.14 10.71 -57.20
C LYS A 8 35.64 9.38 -56.61
N ASN A 9 35.85 8.25 -57.27
CA ASN A 9 35.39 6.94 -56.81
C ASN A 9 36.28 6.38 -55.71
N ILE A 10 37.60 6.67 -55.77
CA ILE A 10 38.54 6.32 -54.69
C ILE A 10 38.21 7.14 -53.44
N ALA A 11 37.93 8.44 -53.59
CA ALA A 11 37.54 9.29 -52.48
C ALA A 11 36.25 8.81 -51.79
N ILE A 12 35.24 8.36 -52.54
CA ILE A 12 33.99 7.83 -51.99
C ILE A 12 34.24 6.52 -51.21
N THR A 13 35.05 5.61 -51.75
CA THR A 13 35.36 4.35 -51.05
C THR A 13 36.15 4.58 -49.76
N VAL A 14 37.11 5.51 -49.76
CA VAL A 14 37.85 5.89 -48.54
C VAL A 14 36.93 6.52 -47.50
N LEU A 15 35.94 7.33 -47.92
CA LEU A 15 34.99 7.97 -47.02
C LEU A 15 34.05 6.96 -46.35
N ILE A 16 33.64 5.90 -47.07
CA ILE A 16 32.81 4.81 -46.53
C ILE A 16 33.60 3.99 -45.51
N VAL A 17 34.86 3.65 -45.82
CA VAL A 17 35.73 2.91 -44.88
C VAL A 17 36.05 3.76 -43.65
N ALA A 18 36.26 5.06 -43.82
CA ALA A 18 36.44 6.00 -42.71
C ALA A 18 35.17 6.11 -41.84
N LEU A 19 33.98 6.12 -42.44
CA LEU A 19 32.72 6.15 -41.67
C LEU A 19 32.54 4.88 -40.83
N LEU A 20 32.81 3.71 -41.42
CA LEU A 20 32.74 2.42 -40.73
C LEU A 20 33.81 2.26 -39.64
N GLY A 21 34.98 2.90 -39.80
CA GLY A 21 36.06 2.91 -38.80
C GLY A 21 35.97 4.01 -37.73
N SER A 22 35.24 5.11 -37.98
CA SER A 22 35.21 6.29 -37.10
C SER A 22 34.35 6.16 -35.84
N GLY A 23 33.69 5.02 -35.62
CA GLY A 23 32.79 4.84 -34.48
C GLY A 23 31.49 5.65 -34.55
N ILE A 24 31.27 6.49 -35.57
CA ILE A 24 30.01 7.22 -35.77
C ILE A 24 28.85 6.26 -36.09
N ALA A 25 29.13 5.11 -36.72
CA ALA A 25 28.16 4.04 -36.86
C ALA A 25 27.74 3.42 -35.52
N ASN A 26 28.65 3.36 -34.52
CA ASN A 26 28.31 2.96 -33.16
C ASN A 26 27.51 4.05 -32.43
N ILE A 27 27.78 5.33 -32.69
CA ILE A 27 27.02 6.45 -32.11
C ILE A 27 25.57 6.47 -32.64
N MET A 28 25.35 6.19 -33.93
CA MET A 28 23.99 6.05 -34.48
C MET A 28 23.23 4.82 -33.94
N LEU A 29 23.94 3.76 -33.52
CA LEU A 29 23.31 2.60 -32.86
C LEU A 29 22.95 2.91 -31.41
N VAL A 30 23.67 3.82 -30.74
CA VAL A 30 23.35 4.30 -29.38
C VAL A 30 22.15 5.24 -29.39
N PHE A 31 21.94 6.06 -30.43
CA PHE A 31 20.79 6.98 -30.52
C PHE A 31 19.48 6.36 -31.05
N LEU A 32 19.51 5.13 -31.57
CA LEU A 32 18.33 4.39 -32.05
C LEU A 32 17.96 3.20 -31.13
N GLY A 33 18.64 3.09 -29.98
CA GLY A 33 18.64 1.91 -29.12
C GLY A 33 18.03 2.09 -27.74
N ASP A 34 17.21 3.12 -27.51
CA ASP A 34 16.31 3.18 -26.34
C ASP A 34 14.87 2.96 -26.80
N ALA A 35 14.63 1.86 -27.51
CA ALA A 35 13.32 1.23 -27.38
C ALA A 35 13.28 0.70 -25.94
N GLU A 36 12.66 1.46 -25.03
CA GLU A 36 12.23 0.93 -23.74
C GLU A 36 11.43 -0.33 -24.05
N LEU A 37 12.07 -1.48 -23.90
CA LEU A 37 11.37 -2.74 -23.91
C LEU A 37 10.34 -2.61 -22.78
N PRO A 38 9.04 -2.83 -23.04
CA PRO A 38 8.08 -2.86 -21.95
C PRO A 38 8.63 -3.84 -20.90
N PRO A 39 8.57 -3.48 -19.60
CA PRO A 39 9.19 -4.26 -18.54
C PRO A 39 8.82 -5.72 -18.76
N SER A 40 9.84 -6.59 -18.86
CA SER A 40 9.61 -7.99 -19.18
C SER A 40 8.60 -8.54 -18.18
N ARG A 41 7.46 -9.00 -18.71
CA ARG A 41 6.36 -9.67 -18.03
C ARG A 41 6.76 -10.24 -16.65
N SER A 42 6.31 -9.53 -15.62
CA SER A 42 6.34 -9.82 -14.17
C SER A 42 7.39 -10.79 -13.64
N THR A 43 8.25 -10.30 -12.76
CA THR A 43 8.87 -11.09 -11.70
C THR A 43 7.78 -11.54 -10.71
N ALA A 44 6.84 -12.37 -11.17
CA ALA A 44 5.72 -12.85 -10.36
C ALA A 44 6.29 -13.72 -9.24
N TYR A 45 6.23 -13.21 -8.01
CA TYR A 45 6.50 -13.99 -6.82
C TYR A 45 5.25 -14.82 -6.47
N ILE A 46 5.39 -16.14 -6.41
CA ILE A 46 4.30 -17.06 -6.06
C ILE A 46 4.61 -17.62 -4.68
N ARG A 47 3.77 -17.29 -3.69
CA ARG A 47 3.81 -17.85 -2.34
C ARG A 47 2.75 -18.94 -2.21
N ALA A 48 3.14 -20.11 -1.69
CA ALA A 48 2.18 -21.13 -1.28
C ALA A 48 1.68 -20.83 0.14
N THR A 49 0.37 -20.87 0.33
CA THR A 49 -0.27 -20.70 1.65
C THR A 49 -1.02 -21.97 2.03
N SER A 50 -1.22 -22.20 3.34
CA SER A 50 -2.00 -23.34 3.82
C SER A 50 -3.51 -23.15 3.64
N ALA A 51 -3.97 -21.90 3.53
CA ALA A 51 -5.35 -21.50 3.30
C ALA A 51 -5.40 -20.10 2.64
N GLY A 52 -6.56 -19.71 2.12
CA GLY A 52 -6.81 -18.33 1.69
C GLY A 52 -7.05 -17.38 2.87
N PRO A 53 -7.04 -16.06 2.64
CA PRO A 53 -7.33 -15.07 3.67
C PRO A 53 -8.75 -15.25 4.20
N ALA A 54 -8.94 -15.15 5.52
CA ALA A 54 -10.27 -15.18 6.13
C ALA A 54 -11.00 -13.84 5.94
N THR A 55 -10.26 -12.73 5.94
CA THR A 55 -10.80 -11.39 5.77
C THR A 55 -9.76 -10.47 5.12
N LEU A 56 -10.21 -9.47 4.37
CA LEU A 56 -9.37 -8.35 3.93
C LEU A 56 -9.76 -7.05 4.63
N GLU A 57 -10.58 -7.15 5.68
CA GLU A 57 -10.79 -6.03 6.57
C GLU A 57 -9.62 -5.92 7.54
N ILE A 58 -8.89 -4.82 7.42
CA ILE A 58 -7.63 -4.58 8.11
C ILE A 58 -7.82 -4.59 9.62
N VAL A 59 -8.84 -3.94 10.18
CA VAL A 59 -9.07 -3.90 11.63
C VAL A 59 -9.53 -5.25 12.18
N ASP A 60 -10.22 -6.08 11.40
CA ASP A 60 -10.69 -7.41 11.83
C ASP A 60 -9.68 -8.55 11.53
N SER A 61 -8.63 -8.28 10.76
CA SER A 61 -7.62 -9.27 10.38
C SER A 61 -6.81 -9.77 11.59
N TRP A 62 -6.68 -11.10 11.72
CA TRP A 62 -5.95 -11.75 12.80
C TRP A 62 -5.13 -12.96 12.34
N ASP A 63 -5.53 -13.61 11.25
CA ASP A 63 -4.82 -14.74 10.70
C ASP A 63 -3.68 -14.31 9.76
N SER A 64 -2.65 -15.16 9.66
CA SER A 64 -1.48 -14.87 8.85
C SER A 64 -1.78 -14.83 7.35
N ALA A 65 -2.77 -15.58 6.85
CA ALA A 65 -3.09 -15.58 5.42
C ALA A 65 -3.73 -14.26 4.97
N SER A 66 -4.56 -13.65 5.81
CA SER A 66 -5.09 -12.29 5.62
C SER A 66 -3.97 -11.25 5.69
N ASN A 67 -3.14 -11.28 6.74
CA ASN A 67 -2.07 -10.31 6.92
C ASN A 67 -1.02 -10.37 5.80
N ASP A 68 -0.67 -11.57 5.32
CA ASP A 68 0.24 -11.78 4.19
C ASP A 68 -0.20 -11.02 2.92
N VAL A 69 -1.51 -10.90 2.69
CA VAL A 69 -2.07 -10.14 1.57
C VAL A 69 -2.11 -8.66 1.89
N LEU A 70 -2.59 -8.29 3.08
CA LEU A 70 -2.76 -6.89 3.49
C LEU A 70 -1.43 -6.13 3.55
N GLU A 71 -0.37 -6.76 4.06
CA GLU A 71 0.98 -6.17 4.14
C GLU A 71 1.60 -5.85 2.77
N GLN A 72 1.03 -6.35 1.66
CA GLN A 72 1.48 -5.99 0.31
C GLN A 72 0.84 -4.71 -0.23
N VAL A 73 -0.30 -4.29 0.34
CA VAL A 73 -1.15 -3.23 -0.23
C VAL A 73 -1.38 -2.06 0.72
N VAL A 74 -1.21 -2.28 2.03
CA VAL A 74 -1.51 -1.33 3.09
C VAL A 74 -0.26 -1.12 3.95
N GLU A 75 -0.02 0.13 4.29
CA GLU A 75 1.07 0.54 5.18
C GLU A 75 0.53 1.16 6.48
N THR A 76 1.29 0.99 7.55
CA THR A 76 1.04 1.56 8.89
C THR A 76 1.90 2.82 9.12
N LEU A 77 1.67 3.54 10.21
CA LEU A 77 2.53 4.68 10.58
C LEU A 77 3.96 4.25 10.89
N PHE A 78 4.10 3.11 11.57
CA PHE A 78 5.38 2.51 11.96
C PHE A 78 5.44 1.07 11.47
N GLY A 79 6.64 0.52 11.30
CA GLY A 79 6.84 -0.87 10.90
C GLY A 79 8.03 -1.49 11.63
N TRP A 80 8.29 -2.76 11.36
CA TRP A 80 9.50 -3.44 11.80
C TRP A 80 10.46 -3.57 10.63
N ASP A 81 11.75 -3.31 10.85
CA ASP A 81 12.77 -3.64 9.85
C ASP A 81 12.99 -5.15 9.83
N LEU A 82 12.42 -5.82 8.83
CA LEU A 82 12.54 -7.27 8.63
C LEU A 82 13.90 -7.69 8.06
N THR A 83 14.76 -6.74 7.70
CA THR A 83 16.12 -7.02 7.21
C THR A 83 17.14 -7.14 8.33
N ASP A 84 16.80 -6.67 9.53
CA ASP A 84 17.62 -6.74 10.74
C ASP A 84 17.04 -7.77 11.73
N LEU A 85 17.91 -8.57 12.33
CA LEU A 85 17.53 -9.56 13.35
C LEU A 85 17.09 -8.93 14.67
N ASP A 86 17.54 -7.70 14.94
CA ASP A 86 17.14 -6.96 16.12
C ASP A 86 15.72 -6.38 16.00
N LEU A 87 15.11 -6.48 14.81
CA LEU A 87 13.77 -5.99 14.47
C LEU A 87 13.52 -4.58 15.05
N PRO A 88 14.35 -3.58 14.71
CA PRO A 88 14.11 -2.23 15.17
C PRO A 88 12.81 -1.69 14.57
N ARG A 89 12.07 -0.90 15.35
CA ARG A 89 10.90 -0.18 14.83
C ARG A 89 11.39 0.95 13.92
N ILE A 90 10.77 1.09 12.76
CA ILE A 90 11.05 2.12 11.77
C ILE A 90 9.80 2.94 11.45
N ASN A 91 9.99 4.16 10.96
CA ASN A 91 8.91 5.04 10.54
C ASN A 91 8.56 4.70 9.08
N ILE A 92 7.28 4.42 8.79
CA ILE A 92 6.79 4.10 7.43
C ILE A 92 6.00 5.28 6.89
N LEU A 93 4.74 5.46 7.29
CA LEU A 93 3.94 6.63 6.92
C LEU A 93 4.12 7.82 7.88
N ALA A 94 4.71 7.58 9.05
CA ALA A 94 5.25 8.65 9.88
C ALA A 94 6.60 9.15 9.32
N GLU A 95 6.85 10.44 9.47
CA GLU A 95 8.19 11.03 9.31
C GLU A 95 8.90 11.06 10.66
N ASP A 96 8.24 11.57 11.70
CA ASP A 96 8.79 11.72 13.05
C ASP A 96 7.68 11.65 14.12
N PHE A 97 8.05 11.47 15.38
CA PHE A 97 7.12 11.52 16.51
C PHE A 97 7.82 11.94 17.80
N PHE A 98 7.07 12.53 18.72
CA PHE A 98 7.55 12.77 20.08
C PHE A 98 6.42 12.67 21.11
N TRP A 99 6.80 12.25 22.33
CA TRP A 99 5.90 12.26 23.48
C TRP A 99 6.01 13.60 24.20
N GLU A 100 4.91 14.34 24.29
CA GLU A 100 4.85 15.54 25.13
C GLU A 100 4.73 15.17 26.62
N THR A 101 3.94 14.12 26.89
CA THR A 101 3.77 13.53 28.22
C THR A 101 3.74 12.00 28.08
N THR A 102 3.53 11.27 29.17
CA THR A 102 3.36 9.80 29.11
C THR A 102 2.07 9.35 28.39
N THR A 103 1.19 10.29 28.03
CA THR A 103 -0.13 10.01 27.42
C THR A 103 -0.42 10.85 26.18
N ILE A 104 0.43 11.80 25.79
CA ILE A 104 0.21 12.66 24.62
C ILE A 104 1.34 12.43 23.63
N LEU A 105 0.98 11.84 22.48
CA LEU A 105 1.88 11.54 21.38
C LEU A 105 1.58 12.46 20.19
N HIS A 106 2.61 13.14 19.71
CA HIS A 106 2.59 13.91 18.47
C HIS A 106 3.28 13.11 17.37
N ILE A 107 2.66 13.00 16.21
CA ILE A 107 3.20 12.31 15.04
C ILE A 107 3.17 13.27 13.85
N LYS A 108 4.33 13.47 13.22
CA LYS A 108 4.44 14.11 11.91
C LYS A 108 4.35 13.03 10.83
N LEU A 109 3.43 13.18 9.90
CA LEU A 109 3.21 12.29 8.76
C LEU A 109 4.17 12.63 7.62
N ARG A 110 4.48 11.65 6.78
CA ARG A 110 5.20 11.90 5.52
C ARG A 110 4.32 12.69 4.56
N GLU A 111 4.94 13.67 3.94
CA GLU A 111 4.32 14.53 2.94
C GLU A 111 4.37 13.86 1.54
N ASP A 112 3.53 14.32 0.61
CA ASP A 112 3.44 13.83 -0.77
C ASP A 112 3.16 12.32 -0.94
N VAL A 113 2.53 11.69 0.05
CA VAL A 113 2.06 10.31 -0.04
C VAL A 113 0.64 10.27 -0.61
N LEU A 114 0.40 9.38 -1.56
CA LEU A 114 -0.90 9.15 -2.19
C LEU A 114 -1.41 7.75 -1.89
N PHE A 115 -2.72 7.64 -1.70
CA PHE A 115 -3.40 6.35 -1.77
C PHE A 115 -3.50 5.85 -3.21
N HIS A 116 -3.80 4.56 -3.38
CA HIS A 116 -3.97 3.93 -4.70
C HIS A 116 -5.10 4.52 -5.55
N ASP A 117 -6.04 5.25 -4.95
CA ASP A 117 -7.11 5.97 -5.65
C ASP A 117 -6.70 7.40 -6.11
N GLY A 118 -5.47 7.82 -5.80
CA GLY A 118 -4.92 9.13 -6.12
C GLY A 118 -5.27 10.24 -5.14
N THR A 119 -5.95 9.94 -4.02
CA THR A 119 -6.19 10.90 -2.94
C THR A 119 -4.96 11.04 -2.04
N ASP A 120 -4.81 12.21 -1.43
CA ASP A 120 -3.68 12.50 -0.54
C ASP A 120 -3.81 11.77 0.79
N PHE A 121 -2.68 11.27 1.31
CA PHE A 121 -2.57 10.83 2.69
C PHE A 121 -2.20 12.03 3.59
N ASP A 122 -3.20 12.58 4.26
CA ASP A 122 -3.07 13.70 5.19
C ASP A 122 -3.47 13.34 6.63
N ALA A 123 -3.39 14.32 7.53
CA ALA A 123 -3.73 14.16 8.94
C ALA A 123 -5.19 13.76 9.17
N ASP A 124 -6.11 14.23 8.32
CA ASP A 124 -7.53 13.88 8.41
C ASP A 124 -7.77 12.43 7.97
N ALA A 125 -7.08 11.96 6.93
CA ALA A 125 -7.10 10.56 6.52
C ALA A 125 -6.51 9.64 7.59
N ALA A 126 -5.39 10.01 8.20
CA ALA A 126 -4.79 9.24 9.30
C ALA A 126 -5.73 9.18 10.52
N LYS A 127 -6.30 10.33 10.93
CA LYS A 127 -7.28 10.41 12.00
C LYS A 127 -8.51 9.56 11.70
N TRP A 128 -9.04 9.64 10.49
CA TRP A 128 -10.21 8.86 10.07
C TRP A 128 -9.97 7.35 10.19
N ASN A 129 -8.78 6.86 9.84
CA ASN A 129 -8.43 5.44 9.97
C ASN A 129 -8.38 5.00 11.45
N LEU A 130 -7.78 5.82 12.32
CA LEU A 130 -7.73 5.54 13.77
C LEU A 130 -9.11 5.62 14.43
N ASP A 131 -9.97 6.57 14.01
CA ASP A 131 -11.36 6.65 14.46
C ASP A 131 -12.18 5.43 13.99
N ARG A 132 -11.97 4.98 12.75
CA ARG A 132 -12.59 3.77 12.21
C ARG A 132 -12.16 2.54 12.98
N LEU A 133 -10.89 2.43 13.32
CA LEU A 133 -10.37 1.38 14.18
C LEU A 133 -11.09 1.39 15.52
N GLN A 134 -11.16 2.54 16.21
CA GLN A 134 -11.87 2.71 17.48
C GLN A 134 -13.35 2.32 17.39
N TYR A 135 -14.02 2.67 16.29
CA TYR A 135 -15.40 2.26 16.05
C TYR A 135 -15.53 0.73 15.89
N LEU A 136 -14.70 0.10 15.06
CA LEU A 136 -14.80 -1.34 14.77
C LEU A 136 -14.46 -2.22 15.97
N ILE A 137 -13.56 -1.77 16.85
CA ILE A 137 -13.30 -2.43 18.15
C ILE A 137 -14.34 -2.07 19.22
N ASN A 138 -15.35 -1.27 18.88
CA ASN A 138 -16.39 -0.81 19.78
C ASN A 138 -15.86 -0.04 21.01
N ALA A 139 -14.80 0.75 20.85
CA ALA A 139 -14.21 1.57 21.92
C ALA A 139 -15.20 2.56 22.54
N THR A 140 -16.13 3.08 21.74
CA THR A 140 -17.15 4.06 22.16
C THR A 140 -18.45 3.41 22.65
N GLY A 141 -18.61 2.10 22.49
CA GLY A 141 -19.87 1.40 22.75
C GLY A 141 -20.98 1.66 21.73
N THR A 142 -20.69 2.34 20.62
CA THR A 142 -21.68 2.73 19.60
C THR A 142 -21.75 1.78 18.40
N ASN A 143 -20.82 0.84 18.27
CA ASN A 143 -20.85 -0.12 17.16
C ASN A 143 -21.96 -1.15 17.41
N THR A 144 -22.94 -1.18 16.51
CA THR A 144 -24.08 -2.10 16.55
C THR A 144 -23.87 -3.34 15.67
N GLY A 145 -22.76 -3.40 14.94
CA GLY A 145 -22.38 -4.53 14.09
C GLY A 145 -21.42 -5.50 14.78
N THR A 146 -20.72 -6.29 13.97
CA THR A 146 -19.66 -7.19 14.44
C THR A 146 -18.51 -6.38 15.02
N VAL A 147 -18.06 -6.76 16.22
CA VAL A 147 -16.87 -6.19 16.84
C VAL A 147 -15.64 -6.91 16.31
N ALA A 148 -14.62 -6.15 15.94
CA ALA A 148 -13.39 -6.70 15.40
C ALA A 148 -12.72 -7.66 16.39
N HIS A 149 -12.25 -8.81 15.91
CA HIS A 149 -11.58 -9.85 16.73
C HIS A 149 -10.35 -9.31 17.47
N THR A 150 -9.75 -8.25 16.94
CA THR A 150 -8.53 -7.63 17.47
C THR A 150 -8.80 -6.61 18.58
N GLN A 151 -10.06 -6.44 19.03
CA GLN A 151 -10.43 -5.51 20.10
C GLN A 151 -9.46 -5.54 21.29
N SER A 152 -9.11 -6.74 21.74
CA SER A 152 -8.25 -6.92 22.92
C SER A 152 -6.85 -6.28 22.80
N LEU A 153 -6.35 -6.05 21.58
CA LEU A 153 -5.07 -5.36 21.34
C LEU A 153 -5.13 -3.86 21.63
N TRP A 154 -6.34 -3.29 21.60
CA TRP A 154 -6.59 -1.85 21.64
C TRP A 154 -7.26 -1.40 22.96
N MET A 155 -7.36 -2.33 23.92
CA MET A 155 -7.91 -2.10 25.26
C MET A 155 -6.80 -2.27 26.31
N PHE A 156 -6.94 -1.58 27.44
CA PHE A 156 -6.13 -1.86 28.62
C PHE A 156 -6.42 -3.27 29.17
N PRO A 157 -5.57 -3.79 30.08
CA PRO A 157 -5.78 -5.11 30.69
C PRO A 157 -7.10 -5.30 31.45
N ASP A 158 -7.83 -4.21 31.73
CA ASP A 158 -9.19 -4.28 32.28
C ASP A 158 -10.24 -4.78 31.26
N GLY A 159 -9.87 -4.83 29.96
CA GLY A 159 -10.71 -5.29 28.86
C GLY A 159 -11.83 -4.35 28.45
N VAL A 160 -11.91 -3.15 29.05
CA VAL A 160 -13.01 -2.21 28.86
C VAL A 160 -12.55 -0.79 28.53
N THR A 161 -11.35 -0.39 28.95
CA THR A 161 -10.84 0.95 28.70
C THR A 161 -10.05 0.98 27.39
N PRO A 162 -10.47 1.76 26.36
CA PRO A 162 -9.70 1.91 25.14
C PRO A 162 -8.36 2.59 25.41
N ILE A 163 -7.30 2.16 24.71
CA ILE A 163 -5.97 2.75 24.85
C ILE A 163 -5.95 4.19 24.34
N MET A 164 -6.55 4.44 23.17
CA MET A 164 -6.67 5.78 22.59
C MET A 164 -7.92 6.47 23.13
N ALA A 165 -7.75 7.61 23.78
CA ALA A 165 -8.85 8.44 24.28
C ALA A 165 -9.36 9.41 23.20
N SER A 166 -8.45 10.05 22.47
CA SER A 166 -8.79 10.96 21.37
C SER A 166 -7.67 11.04 20.34
N ILE A 167 -8.07 11.38 19.12
CA ILE A 167 -7.17 11.69 18.01
C ILE A 167 -7.58 13.05 17.45
N VAL A 168 -6.61 13.94 17.25
CA VAL A 168 -6.78 15.28 16.69
C VAL A 168 -5.84 15.44 15.51
N SER A 169 -6.33 16.02 14.42
CA SER A 169 -5.51 16.48 13.30
C SER A 169 -5.11 17.93 13.53
N ASP A 170 -3.80 18.19 13.46
CA ASP A 170 -3.18 19.49 13.71
C ASP A 170 -2.50 20.00 12.43
N GLY A 171 -3.30 20.59 11.54
CA GLY A 171 -2.86 20.97 10.21
C GLY A 171 -2.84 19.77 9.25
N LEU A 172 -2.04 19.86 8.18
CA LEU A 172 -2.12 18.89 7.07
C LEU A 172 -1.37 17.58 7.34
N TYR A 173 -0.30 17.61 8.13
CA TYR A 173 0.59 16.45 8.32
C TYR A 173 0.96 16.19 9.77
N ASN A 174 0.19 16.69 10.75
CA ASN A 174 0.42 16.35 12.14
C ASN A 174 -0.85 15.78 12.75
N ILE A 175 -0.69 14.73 13.55
CA ILE A 175 -1.75 14.18 14.38
C ILE A 175 -1.28 14.11 15.84
N THR A 176 -2.20 14.41 16.75
CA THR A 176 -2.00 14.26 18.19
C THR A 176 -2.92 13.16 18.69
N ILE A 177 -2.34 12.14 19.32
CA ILE A 177 -3.05 11.04 19.96
C ILE A 177 -2.94 11.21 21.47
N THR A 178 -4.08 11.28 22.14
CA THR A 178 -4.16 11.24 23.60
C THR A 178 -4.56 9.84 24.05
N LEU A 179 -3.81 9.26 24.98
CA LEU A 179 -4.09 7.96 25.57
C LEU A 179 -4.93 8.08 26.84
N SER A 180 -5.77 7.08 27.13
CA SER A 180 -6.54 7.02 28.38
C SER A 180 -5.65 6.76 29.62
N GLY A 181 -4.42 6.29 29.40
CA GLY A 181 -3.43 6.03 30.44
C GLY A 181 -2.04 5.77 29.83
N ALA A 182 -1.00 5.73 30.66
CA ALA A 182 0.35 5.43 30.18
C ALA A 182 0.41 4.00 29.64
N TYR A 183 0.79 3.84 28.37
CA TYR A 183 0.86 2.55 27.70
C TYR A 183 2.16 2.41 26.91
N ALA A 184 3.16 1.78 27.54
CA ALA A 184 4.51 1.68 27.00
C ALA A 184 4.61 1.06 25.58
N PRO A 185 3.83 0.02 25.21
CA PRO A 185 3.97 -0.59 23.90
C PRO A 185 3.17 0.11 22.80
N PHE A 186 2.58 1.30 23.05
CA PHE A 186 1.68 1.95 22.09
C PHE A 186 2.25 2.09 20.68
N LEU A 187 3.49 2.57 20.56
CA LEU A 187 4.16 2.72 19.26
C LEU A 187 4.39 1.38 18.55
N SER A 188 4.61 0.31 19.31
CA SER A 188 4.73 -1.04 18.78
C SER A 188 3.36 -1.60 18.37
N THR A 189 2.28 -1.25 19.08
CA THR A 189 0.92 -1.63 18.65
C THR A 189 0.55 -0.97 17.32
N LEU A 190 0.99 0.27 17.08
CA LEU A 190 0.80 0.98 15.81
C LEU A 190 1.58 0.39 14.62
N THR A 191 2.47 -0.58 14.84
CA THR A 191 3.11 -1.31 13.73
C THR A 191 2.24 -2.44 13.19
N TYR A 192 1.20 -2.83 13.93
CA TYR A 192 0.37 -3.95 13.56
C TYR A 192 -0.57 -3.56 12.43
N ILE A 193 -0.76 -4.45 11.46
CA ILE A 193 -1.46 -4.12 10.20
C ILE A 193 -2.85 -3.55 10.43
N ASN A 194 -3.53 -3.92 11.53
CA ASN A 194 -4.85 -3.39 11.93
C ASN A 194 -4.89 -1.87 12.13
N ALA A 195 -3.74 -1.21 12.31
CA ALA A 195 -3.58 0.25 12.33
C ALA A 195 -3.17 0.83 10.96
N GLY A 196 -3.30 0.05 9.89
CA GLY A 196 -2.95 0.42 8.54
C GLY A 196 -3.86 1.52 7.98
N MET A 197 -3.32 2.27 7.03
CA MET A 197 -3.99 3.43 6.44
C MET A 197 -4.63 3.05 5.11
N ILE A 198 -5.94 3.22 5.01
CA ILE A 198 -6.69 3.13 3.75
C ILE A 198 -7.34 4.47 3.40
N SER A 199 -7.61 4.65 2.10
CA SER A 199 -8.32 5.84 1.63
C SER A 199 -9.70 5.94 2.29
N PRO A 200 -10.05 7.10 2.88
CA PRO A 200 -11.41 7.34 3.39
C PRO A 200 -12.49 7.21 2.31
N THR A 201 -12.16 7.42 1.03
CA THR A 201 -13.10 7.29 -0.08
C THR A 201 -13.40 5.84 -0.43
N ALA A 202 -12.55 4.90 -0.01
CA ALA A 202 -12.73 3.48 -0.21
C ALA A 202 -13.94 2.89 0.53
N ILE A 203 -14.69 3.67 1.31
CA ILE A 203 -15.98 3.21 1.88
C ILE A 203 -17.18 3.68 1.03
N HIS A 204 -17.00 4.71 0.19
CA HIS A 204 -18.11 5.28 -0.58
C HIS A 204 -18.63 4.32 -1.65
N TRP A 205 -17.77 3.48 -2.23
CA TRP A 205 -18.19 2.48 -3.23
C TRP A 205 -18.92 1.29 -2.60
N ALA A 206 -18.74 1.02 -1.30
CA ALA A 206 -19.46 0.00 -0.55
C ALA A 206 -20.90 0.43 -0.19
N SER A 207 -21.20 1.72 -0.24
CA SER A 207 -22.49 2.30 0.18
C SER A 207 -23.53 2.48 -0.95
N VAL A 208 -23.18 2.17 -2.21
CA VAL A 208 -24.13 2.21 -3.34
C VAL A 208 -25.02 0.95 -3.40
N VAL A 209 -24.73 -0.07 -2.58
CA VAL A 209 -25.56 -1.28 -2.45
C VAL A 209 -25.71 -1.61 -0.95
N ASN A 210 -26.80 -1.15 -0.33
CA ASN A 210 -27.21 -1.36 1.08
C ASN A 210 -26.50 -0.55 2.21
N PRO A 211 -27.25 -0.18 3.28
CA PRO A 211 -26.76 0.72 4.34
C PRO A 211 -25.85 0.07 5.39
N ILE A 212 -25.26 -1.09 5.10
CA ILE A 212 -24.31 -1.77 5.99
C ILE A 212 -23.30 -2.46 5.07
N PRO A 213 -22.04 -2.01 4.97
CA PRO A 213 -21.04 -2.73 4.21
C PRO A 213 -20.81 -4.06 4.92
N ASN A 214 -21.17 -5.16 4.26
CA ASN A 214 -20.62 -6.44 4.65
C ASN A 214 -19.09 -6.39 4.41
N PRO A 215 -18.26 -7.18 5.12
CA PRO A 215 -16.81 -7.19 4.90
C PRO A 215 -16.39 -7.57 3.46
N ILE A 216 -17.30 -8.16 2.70
CA ILE A 216 -17.12 -8.57 1.29
C ILE A 216 -17.21 -7.35 0.35
N ASP A 217 -17.96 -6.31 0.71
CA ASP A 217 -18.11 -5.07 -0.05
C ASP A 217 -16.95 -4.09 0.21
N CYS A 218 -15.89 -4.50 0.91
CA CYS A 218 -14.56 -3.90 0.78
C CYS A 218 -13.67 -4.64 -0.24
N MET A 219 -14.08 -5.82 -0.71
CA MET A 219 -13.23 -6.70 -1.55
C MET A 219 -13.17 -6.28 -3.02
N VAL A 220 -14.21 -5.64 -3.57
CA VAL A 220 -14.25 -5.26 -4.99
C VAL A 220 -13.35 -4.05 -5.32
N ALA A 221 -13.18 -3.04 -4.45
CA ALA A 221 -12.25 -1.94 -4.78
C ALA A 221 -10.78 -2.35 -4.75
N LEU A 222 -10.40 -3.28 -3.87
CA LEU A 222 -9.03 -3.78 -3.87
C LEU A 222 -8.75 -4.69 -5.09
N ALA A 223 -9.77 -5.42 -5.57
CA ALA A 223 -9.65 -6.29 -6.75
C ALA A 223 -9.75 -5.56 -8.09
N VAL A 224 -10.48 -4.43 -8.19
CA VAL A 224 -10.68 -3.70 -9.46
C VAL A 224 -9.47 -2.86 -9.87
N ALA A 225 -8.55 -2.55 -8.96
CA ALA A 225 -7.30 -1.86 -9.31
C ALA A 225 -6.26 -2.77 -10.03
N ILE A 226 -6.51 -4.08 -10.12
CA ILE A 226 -5.59 -5.04 -10.75
C ILE A 226 -6.27 -5.72 -11.96
N SER A 227 -6.45 -4.98 -13.07
CA SER A 227 -6.32 -5.48 -14.47
C SER A 227 -7.08 -4.61 -15.49
N PRO A 228 -6.44 -4.11 -16.57
CA PRO A 228 -7.08 -3.94 -17.85
C PRO A 228 -6.77 -5.17 -18.71
N LEU A 229 -7.53 -6.25 -18.56
CA LEU A 229 -7.56 -7.31 -19.55
C LEU A 229 -8.91 -7.29 -20.23
N SER A 230 -8.91 -6.63 -21.38
CA SER A 230 -9.88 -6.77 -22.45
C SER A 230 -10.23 -8.24 -22.69
N GLY A 231 -11.46 -8.63 -22.36
CA GLY A 231 -11.97 -9.96 -22.62
C GLY A 231 -13.39 -10.09 -22.13
N THR A 232 -14.34 -9.85 -23.03
CA THR A 232 -15.78 -10.04 -22.80
C THR A 232 -16.07 -11.46 -22.31
N ALA A 233 -16.59 -11.60 -21.08
CA ALA A 233 -17.27 -12.81 -20.64
C ALA A 233 -18.60 -12.42 -19.99
N THR A 234 -19.66 -12.74 -20.71
CA THR A 234 -21.07 -12.58 -20.36
C THR A 234 -21.47 -13.36 -19.11
N ALA A 235 -22.42 -12.78 -18.37
CA ALA A 235 -23.05 -13.30 -17.17
C ALA A 235 -23.56 -14.75 -17.28
N GLY A 236 -23.39 -15.50 -16.20
CA GLY A 236 -23.97 -16.83 -15.99
C GLY A 236 -24.10 -17.12 -14.50
N THR A 237 -25.18 -16.62 -13.89
CA THR A 237 -25.71 -17.11 -12.61
C THR A 237 -26.33 -18.49 -12.82
N GLU A 238 -25.91 -19.47 -12.01
CA GLU A 238 -26.71 -20.54 -11.38
C GLU A 238 -25.93 -21.86 -11.21
N ALA A 239 -26.29 -22.55 -10.13
CA ALA A 239 -25.89 -23.89 -9.70
C ALA A 239 -24.48 -24.01 -9.10
N LEU A 240 -24.44 -24.23 -7.77
CA LEU A 240 -23.91 -25.46 -7.16
C LEU A 240 -24.11 -25.36 -5.63
N TYR A 241 -25.33 -25.67 -5.20
CA TYR A 241 -25.66 -26.07 -3.84
C TYR A 241 -26.30 -27.46 -3.97
N ASP A 242 -25.48 -28.50 -4.13
CA ASP A 242 -25.86 -29.89 -3.81
C ASP A 242 -24.61 -30.79 -3.89
N ALA A 243 -24.10 -31.18 -2.72
CA ALA A 243 -23.36 -32.43 -2.37
C ALA A 243 -22.63 -32.25 -1.04
#